data_AF-A0A7X3DJ70-F1
#
_entry.id   AF-A0A7X3DJ70-F1
#
_cell.length_a   1.000
_cell.length_b   1.000
_cell.length_c   1.000
_cell.angle_alpha   90.00
_cell.angle_beta   90.00
_cell.angle_gamma   90.00
#
_symmetry.space_group_name_H-M   'P 1'
#
loop_
_entity.id
_entity.type
_entity.pdbx_description
1 polymer ?
#
loop_
_entity_poly.entity_id
_entity_poly.type
_entity_poly.pdbx_seq_one_letter_code
_entity_poly.pdbx_strand_id
1 'polypeptide(L)' 'MLSVPEMGAALGISRAGAYELARSEGFPALRIGTRIVIPKDKLQEWVDKQTEKI' A
#
# COMPACT_ATOMS: atom_id res chain seq x y z
N MET A 1 -2.49 -7.43 8.29
CA MET A 1 -1.49 -6.44 7.82
C MET A 1 -0.63 -7.10 6.76
N LEU A 2 -0.15 -6.34 5.78
CA LEU A 2 0.76 -6.77 4.71
C LEU A 2 2.09 -6.02 4.85
N SER A 3 3.19 -6.67 4.52
CA SER A 3 4.45 -5.97 4.25
C SER A 3 4.39 -5.27 2.89
N VAL A 4 5.29 -4.31 2.65
CA VAL A 4 5.39 -3.62 1.35
C VAL A 4 5.57 -4.60 0.17
N PRO A 5 6.44 -5.63 0.24
CA PRO A 5 6.56 -6.61 -0.84
C PRO A 5 5.29 -7.44 -1.07
N GLU A 6 4.58 -7.86 -0.01
CA GLU A 6 3.34 -8.62 -0.14
C GLU A 6 2.22 -7.79 -0.78
N MET A 7 2.10 -6.52 -0.39
CA MET A 7 1.18 -5.56 -1.03
C MET A 7 1.54 -5.36 -2.50
N GLY A 8 2.83 -5.19 -2.83
CA GLY A 8 3.30 -5.06 -4.20
C GLY A 8 2.93 -6.26 -5.07
N ALA A 9 3.11 -7.47 -4.55
CA ALA A 9 2.70 -8.70 -5.22
C ALA A 9 1.18 -8.77 -5.42
N ALA A 10 0.40 -8.37 -4.41
CA ALA A 10 -1.07 -8.34 -4.50
C ALA A 10 -1.59 -7.33 -5.54
N LEU A 11 -0.92 -6.19 -5.70
CA LEU A 11 -1.25 -5.17 -6.71
C LEU A 11 -0.61 -5.42 -8.08
N GLY A 12 0.23 -6.45 -8.22
CA GLY A 12 0.92 -6.76 -9.49
C GLY A 12 2.01 -5.75 -9.88
N ILE A 13 2.59 -5.02 -8.91
CA ILE A 13 3.63 -4.01 -9.15
C ILE A 13 5.02 -4.47 -8.69
N SER A 14 6.06 -3.84 -9.25
CA SER A 14 7.44 -4.14 -8.87
C SER A 14 7.71 -3.80 -7.40
N ARG A 15 8.73 -4.44 -6.80
CA ARG A 15 9.17 -4.10 -5.43
C ARG A 15 9.51 -2.62 -5.29
N ALA A 16 10.18 -2.03 -6.28
CA ALA A 16 10.51 -0.61 -6.28
C ALA A 16 9.24 0.24 -6.27
N GLY A 17 8.30 -0.03 -7.17
CA GLY A 17 7.02 0.69 -7.24
C GLY A 17 6.18 0.54 -5.97
N ALA A 18 6.20 -0.63 -5.33
CA ALA A 18 5.53 -0.83 -4.04
C ALA A 18 6.12 0.05 -2.93
N TYR A 19 7.44 0.24 -2.91
CA TYR A 19 8.12 1.10 -1.94
C TYR A 19 7.95 2.60 -2.23
N GLU A 20 7.80 2.99 -3.49
CA GLU A 20 7.43 4.35 -3.88
C GLU A 20 5.98 4.64 -3.47
N LEU A 21 5.06 3.73 -3.80
CA LEU A 21 3.64 3.84 -3.44
C LEU A 21 3.45 3.89 -1.92
N ALA A 22 4.12 3.03 -1.17
CA ALA A 22 4.05 3.01 0.29
C ALA A 22 4.58 4.28 0.98
N ARG A 23 5.31 5.14 0.26
CA ARG A 23 5.80 6.45 0.74
C ARG A 23 5.02 7.62 0.17
N SER A 24 4.08 7.37 -0.72
CA SER A 24 3.27 8.40 -1.36
C SER A 24 2.27 8.98 -0.36
N GLU A 25 2.02 10.28 -0.46
CA GLU A 25 1.01 10.93 0.37
C GLU A 25 -0.38 10.34 0.13
N GLY A 26 -1.14 10.14 1.21
CA GLY A 26 -2.48 9.56 1.15
C GLY A 26 -2.52 8.04 0.98
N PHE A 27 -1.38 7.35 0.87
CA PHE A 27 -1.34 5.89 0.87
C PHE A 27 -1.45 5.33 2.31
N PRO A 28 -2.23 4.26 2.55
CA PRO A 28 -2.48 3.73 3.90
C PRO A 28 -1.30 2.88 4.44
N ALA A 29 -0.15 3.51 4.67
CA ALA A 29 1.01 2.89 5.29
C ALA A 29 1.12 3.26 6.78
N LEU A 30 1.42 2.27 7.63
CA LEU A 30 1.74 2.43 9.03
C LEU A 30 3.21 2.06 9.27
N ARG A 31 3.95 2.91 9.98
CA ARG A 31 5.34 2.65 10.36
C ARG A 31 5.43 2.19 11.81
N ILE A 32 5.93 0.98 12.04
CA ILE A 32 6.16 0.41 13.37
C ILE A 32 7.66 0.15 13.50
N GLY A 33 8.35 1.05 14.22
CA GLY A 33 9.81 1.06 14.26
C GLY A 33 10.41 1.21 12.86
N THR A 34 11.18 0.21 12.42
CA THR A 34 11.80 0.17 11.09
C THR A 34 10.91 -0.44 10.01
N ARG A 35 9.78 -1.05 10.38
CA ARG A 35 8.91 -1.78 9.45
C ARG A 35 7.81 -0.87 8.92
N ILE A 36 7.52 -1.00 7.63
CA ILE A 36 6.33 -0.42 7.00
C ILE A 36 5.33 -1.56 6.81
N VAL A 37 4.13 -1.38 7.35
CA VAL A 37 3.03 -2.34 7.24
C VAL A 37 1.79 -1.65 6.69
N ILE A 38 1.02 -2.39 5.91
CA ILE A 38 -0.19 -1.92 5.25
C ILE A 38 -1.38 -2.65 5.90
N PRO A 39 -2.29 -1.94 6.59
CA PRO A 39 -3.56 -2.50 7.04
C PRO A 39 -4.40 -2.93 5.84
N LYS A 40 -4.97 -4.14 5.88
CA LYS A 40 -5.69 -4.72 4.72
C LYS A 40 -6.99 -3.97 4.44
N ASP A 41 -7.71 -3.62 5.50
CA ASP A 41 -8.92 -2.81 5.49
C ASP A 41 -8.66 -1.44 4.85
N LYS A 42 -7.60 -0.75 5.26
CA LYS A 42 -7.25 0.56 4.70
C LYS A 42 -6.76 0.49 3.26
N LEU A 43 -6.07 -0.58 2.89
CA LEU A 43 -5.69 -0.83 1.49
C LEU A 43 -6.92 -0.99 0.60
N GLN A 44 -7.92 -1.77 1.05
CA GLN A 44 -9.18 -1.94 0.31
C GLN A 44 -9.89 -0.59 0.11
N GLU A 45 -10.09 0.18 1.18
CA GLU A 45 -10.70 1.52 1.11
C GLU A 45 -9.94 2.46 0.16
N TRP A 46 -8.62 2.36 0.13
CA TRP A 46 -7.79 3.17 -0.77
C TRP A 46 -7.96 2.76 -2.24
N VAL A 47 -8.01 1.45 -2.53
CA VAL A 47 -8.27 0.92 -3.89
C VAL A 47 -9.64 1.37 -4.37
N ASP A 48 -10.68 1.22 -3.55
CA ASP A 48 -12.04 1.63 -3.88
C ASP A 48 -12.07 3.12 -4.28
N LYS A 49 -11.44 3.99 -3.47
CA LYS A 49 -11.31 5.42 -3.74
C LYS A 49 -10.52 5.77 -5.01
N GLN A 50 -9.55 4.96 -5.43
CA GLN A 50 -8.85 5.19 -6.70
C GLN A 50 -9.74 4.82 -7.90
N THR A 51 -10.60 3.82 -7.73
CA THR A 51 -11.46 3.32 -8.80
C THR A 51 -12.69 4.22 -9.02
N GLU A 52 -13.16 4.93 -7.99
CA GLU A 52 -14.22 5.95 -8.09
C GLU A 52 -13.79 7.21 -8.87
N LYS A 53 -12.49 7.41 -9.09
CA LYS A 53 -11.95 8.58 -9.80
C LYS A 53 -11.82 8.37 -11.32
N ILE A 54 -12.22 7.20 -11.82
CA ILE A 54 -12.18 6.82 -13.23
C ILE A 54 -13.59 7.01 -13.82
#